data_AF-A0A6V7P8R5-F1
#
_entry.id   AF-A0A6V7P8R5-F1
#
_cell.length_a   1.000
_cell.length_b   1.000
_cell.length_c   1.000
_cell.angle_alpha   90.00
_cell.angle_beta   90.00
_cell.angle_gamma   90.00
#
_symmetry.space_group_name_H-M   'P 1'
#
loop_
_entity.id
_entity.type
_entity.pdbx_description
1 polymer ?
#
loop_
_entity_poly.entity_id
_entity_poly.type
_entity_poly.pdbx_seq_one_letter_code
_entity_poly.pdbx_strand_id
1 'polypeptide(L)'
;MFRAGERRAKLHGLLPSIVASLRSLETGDDDFRGFHEVDSLFKEGLGSNRSMFDHILHKVPFVKEIREFAEGMLRFDTPHIIANDKFAWMRDDEFARQTLAGINPVSIERLRVFPPVSKLDPATYGPPESAIKEEHIIGHLEGMSIQKALEENKLYILDYHDTYLPFIDQINAQDGRKAYATRTLFYLTDLGTLKPIAIELSLPPMTKNCPRAKRVLTPPADATTSWLWQLAKAHVCANDAGVHQLINHWLRTHACVEPFIIAAHRQLSAMHPIFKLLKPHMRYTLQINALARQTLVNAGGVVESGFTPGKFCMEMSAAAYRDHWRFDQEGLPADLIRRYCERGAAGDRGLPYAADGLLLWSAMERWVRTYVAAYYPTPHRLRADAELQRWYAEALRSGHPDNRHAPGWPPLAAPADAAALLTTLLWLASAHHAALNFAQFPLGAYPRPAPPSSAASSPTTPTTSSPAPAPGRTASSSARSRGSRARRRSRRWRTRSRPTPATRSTSPGSAAGTGPGTRRWRAPSGGSRRRCGARGRRSRGGTPTRRGATGAGPGCRPTSSWRPPPAPGHLPRRPQ
;
A
#
# COMPACT_ATOMS: atom_id res chain seq x y z
N MET A 1 -3.68 -32.31 20.00
CA MET A 1 -3.65 -31.38 18.85
C MET A 1 -4.76 -30.34 19.01
N PHE A 2 -4.45 -29.06 18.82
CA PHE A 2 -5.47 -28.00 18.74
C PHE A 2 -6.28 -28.08 17.43
N ARG A 3 -7.55 -27.67 17.46
CA ARG A 3 -8.41 -27.51 16.27
C ARG A 3 -7.88 -26.38 15.39
N ALA A 4 -8.16 -26.42 14.08
CA ALA A 4 -7.62 -25.45 13.12
C ALA A 4 -7.98 -23.98 13.48
N GLY A 5 -9.19 -23.73 13.98
CA GLY A 5 -9.60 -22.40 14.46
C GLY A 5 -8.82 -21.92 15.69
N GLU A 6 -8.49 -22.82 16.62
CA GLU A 6 -7.69 -22.50 17.82
C GLU A 6 -6.24 -22.16 17.44
N ARG A 7 -5.65 -22.90 16.50
CA ARG A 7 -4.32 -22.58 15.95
C ARG A 7 -4.32 -21.21 15.26
N ARG A 8 -5.35 -20.92 14.45
CA ARG A 8 -5.49 -19.63 13.76
C ARG A 8 -5.70 -18.47 14.76
N ALA A 9 -6.44 -18.69 15.84
CA ALA A 9 -6.60 -17.71 16.91
C ALA A 9 -5.30 -17.46 17.69
N LYS A 10 -4.56 -18.52 18.08
CA LYS A 10 -3.21 -18.40 18.67
C LYS A 10 -2.26 -17.64 17.74
N LEU A 11 -2.25 -17.97 16.44
CA LEU A 11 -1.39 -17.31 15.45
C LEU A 11 -1.74 -15.82 15.29
N HIS A 12 -3.01 -15.44 15.29
CA HIS A 12 -3.41 -14.02 15.31
C HIS A 12 -2.97 -13.28 16.59
N GLY A 13 -2.91 -13.96 17.74
CA GLY A 13 -2.37 -13.39 18.98
C GLY A 13 -0.84 -13.26 18.99
N LEU A 14 -0.12 -14.17 18.30
CA LEU A 14 1.34 -14.16 18.22
C LEU A 14 1.89 -13.28 17.09
N LEU A 15 1.11 -13.04 16.03
CA LEU A 15 1.49 -12.23 14.86
C LEU A 15 2.14 -10.88 15.22
N PRO A 16 1.59 -10.06 16.15
CA PRO A 16 2.24 -8.81 16.56
C PRO A 16 3.64 -9.00 17.17
N SER A 17 3.86 -10.09 17.91
CA SER A 17 5.16 -10.41 18.52
C SER A 17 6.18 -10.94 17.50
N ILE A 18 5.72 -11.69 16.50
CA ILE A 18 6.53 -12.15 15.37
C ILE A 18 6.95 -10.94 14.52
N VAL A 19 6.03 -10.05 14.18
CA VAL A 19 6.30 -8.80 13.44
C VAL A 19 7.23 -7.88 14.23
N ALA A 20 7.04 -7.71 15.55
CA ALA A 20 7.95 -6.93 16.38
C ALA A 20 9.36 -7.54 16.44
N SER A 21 9.48 -8.87 16.46
CA SER A 21 10.78 -9.55 16.45
C SER A 21 11.47 -9.43 15.10
N LEU A 22 10.73 -9.56 13.99
CA LEU A 22 11.25 -9.33 12.63
C LEU A 22 11.78 -7.91 12.45
N ARG A 23 11.04 -6.88 12.88
CA ARG A 23 11.54 -5.48 12.87
C ARG A 23 12.79 -5.29 13.71
N SER A 24 12.94 -6.05 14.79
CA SER A 24 14.13 -5.98 15.64
C SER A 24 15.38 -6.65 15.02
N LEU A 25 15.30 -7.09 13.76
CA LEU A 25 16.43 -7.48 12.92
C LEU A 25 16.94 -6.33 12.03
N GLU A 26 16.14 -5.25 11.85
CA GLU A 26 16.49 -4.05 11.06
C GLU A 26 17.69 -3.25 11.64
N THR A 27 18.35 -3.78 12.68
CA THR A 27 19.51 -3.21 13.37
C THR A 27 20.74 -4.14 13.34
N GLY A 28 20.75 -5.16 12.47
CA GLY A 28 21.84 -6.13 12.30
C GLY A 28 22.52 -6.05 10.94
N ASP A 29 23.65 -6.76 10.79
CA ASP A 29 24.44 -6.88 9.55
C ASP A 29 23.88 -8.00 8.63
N ASP A 30 22.56 -8.18 8.67
CA ASP A 30 21.78 -9.31 8.15
C ASP A 30 21.04 -8.96 6.82
N ASP A 31 21.58 -8.02 6.03
CA ASP A 31 21.08 -7.67 4.69
C ASP A 31 21.18 -8.86 3.72
N PHE A 32 20.18 -8.99 2.83
CA PHE A 32 20.18 -10.01 1.76
C PHE A 32 21.34 -9.79 0.78
N ARG A 33 22.27 -10.75 0.73
CA ARG A 33 23.52 -10.69 -0.05
C ARG A 33 23.32 -11.00 -1.54
N GLY A 34 22.16 -11.52 -1.90
CA GLY A 34 21.75 -11.75 -3.28
C GLY A 34 20.42 -12.49 -3.39
N PHE A 35 19.84 -12.52 -4.60
CA PHE A 35 18.49 -13.07 -4.83
C PHE A 35 18.30 -14.53 -4.38
N HIS A 36 19.37 -15.33 -4.25
CA HIS A 36 19.29 -16.68 -3.70
C HIS A 36 18.74 -16.73 -2.26
N GLU A 37 19.08 -15.75 -1.43
CA GLU A 37 18.63 -15.67 -0.03
C GLU A 37 17.17 -15.17 0.07
N VAL A 38 16.68 -14.51 -0.98
CA VAL A 38 15.25 -14.23 -1.18
C VAL A 38 14.52 -15.48 -1.68
N ASP A 39 15.12 -16.25 -2.59
CA ASP A 39 14.55 -17.50 -3.12
C ASP A 39 14.38 -18.57 -2.04
N SER A 40 15.31 -18.67 -1.08
CA SER A 40 15.27 -19.68 -0.03
C SER A 40 14.04 -19.53 0.88
N LEU A 41 13.51 -18.32 1.07
CA LEU A 41 12.26 -18.04 1.80
C LEU A 41 11.06 -18.86 1.26
N PHE A 42 11.04 -19.15 -0.04
CA PHE A 42 9.98 -19.86 -0.74
C PHE A 42 10.30 -21.35 -0.99
N LYS A 43 11.59 -21.73 -0.99
CA LYS A 43 12.03 -23.12 -1.24
C LYS A 43 12.25 -23.93 0.05
N GLU A 44 12.94 -23.32 1.00
CA GLU A 44 13.48 -23.94 2.22
C GLU A 44 12.82 -23.37 3.48
N GLY A 45 12.48 -22.08 3.44
CA GLY A 45 11.92 -21.32 4.56
C GLY A 45 12.99 -20.75 5.50
N LEU A 46 12.55 -19.95 6.47
CA LEU A 46 13.43 -19.19 7.38
C LEU A 46 14.40 -20.06 8.20
N GLY A 47 14.17 -21.38 8.31
CA GLY A 47 15.06 -22.31 8.98
C GLY A 47 16.43 -22.50 8.31
N SER A 48 16.60 -22.15 7.02
CA SER A 48 17.94 -22.12 6.41
C SER A 48 18.74 -20.85 6.74
N ASN A 49 18.07 -19.73 7.03
CA ASN A 49 18.71 -18.51 7.52
C ASN A 49 18.80 -18.50 9.06
N ARG A 50 19.79 -19.25 9.59
CA ARG A 50 19.94 -19.49 11.04
C ARG A 50 20.08 -18.24 11.90
N SER A 51 20.82 -17.21 11.48
CA SER A 51 20.98 -15.97 12.29
C SER A 51 19.62 -15.31 12.51
N MET A 52 18.86 -15.15 11.43
CA MET A 52 17.51 -14.59 11.45
C MET A 52 16.56 -15.40 12.34
N PHE A 53 16.61 -16.73 12.24
CA PHE A 53 15.75 -17.66 12.98
C PHE A 53 16.03 -17.66 14.50
N ASP A 54 17.31 -17.82 14.89
CA ASP A 54 17.72 -17.86 16.30
C ASP A 54 17.46 -16.50 16.99
N HIS A 55 17.69 -15.39 16.30
CA HIS A 55 17.52 -14.04 16.84
C HIS A 55 16.03 -13.66 17.04
N ILE A 56 15.11 -14.25 16.26
CA ILE A 56 13.66 -14.20 16.53
C ILE A 56 13.31 -15.02 17.78
N LEU A 57 13.81 -16.26 17.89
CA LEU A 57 13.52 -17.15 19.02
C LEU A 57 13.96 -16.56 20.36
N HIS A 58 15.08 -15.82 20.39
CA HIS A 58 15.57 -15.17 21.62
C HIS A 58 14.70 -14.01 22.14
N LYS A 59 13.82 -13.43 21.32
CA LYS A 59 13.05 -12.22 21.69
C LYS A 59 11.57 -12.45 22.00
N VAL A 60 11.04 -13.66 21.77
CA VAL A 60 9.61 -13.97 21.98
C VAL A 60 9.39 -14.89 23.20
N PRO A 61 8.65 -14.44 24.24
CA PRO A 61 8.18 -15.33 25.30
C PRO A 61 7.31 -16.47 24.74
N PHE A 62 7.36 -17.66 25.36
CA PHE A 62 6.75 -18.92 24.85
C PHE A 62 7.48 -19.60 23.67
N VAL A 63 8.81 -19.41 23.58
CA VAL A 63 9.75 -20.08 22.65
C VAL A 63 9.38 -21.52 22.27
N LYS A 64 8.96 -22.37 23.22
CA LYS A 64 8.75 -23.81 22.96
C LYS A 64 7.58 -24.11 22.00
N GLU A 65 6.44 -23.44 22.13
CA GLU A 65 5.31 -23.62 21.19
C GLU A 65 5.61 -23.04 19.80
N ILE A 66 6.45 -21.99 19.74
CA ILE A 66 6.89 -21.39 18.47
C ILE A 66 7.92 -22.29 17.79
N ARG A 67 8.87 -22.85 18.54
CA ARG A 67 9.92 -23.75 18.02
C ARG A 67 9.33 -24.99 17.36
N GLU A 68 8.45 -25.72 18.06
CA GLU A 68 7.75 -26.90 17.54
C GLU A 68 6.84 -26.60 16.32
N PHE A 69 6.53 -25.32 16.07
CA PHE A 69 5.77 -24.85 14.91
C PHE A 69 6.66 -24.27 13.79
N ALA A 70 7.82 -23.72 14.12
CA ALA A 70 8.74 -23.05 13.20
C ALA A 70 9.75 -24.01 12.57
N GLU A 71 10.19 -25.05 13.29
CA GLU A 71 11.12 -26.10 12.81
C GLU A 71 10.59 -26.90 11.59
N GLY A 72 9.33 -26.68 11.15
CA GLY A 72 8.78 -27.29 9.94
C GLY A 72 7.76 -26.44 9.15
N MET A 73 7.61 -25.14 9.42
CA MET A 73 6.48 -24.39 8.85
C MET A 73 6.67 -22.88 8.54
N LEU A 74 7.91 -22.36 8.54
CA LEU A 74 8.21 -20.97 8.12
C LEU A 74 8.75 -20.87 6.67
N ARG A 75 8.12 -21.59 5.74
CA ARG A 75 8.33 -21.43 4.29
C ARG A 75 7.11 -20.73 3.68
N PHE A 76 7.34 -19.69 2.89
CA PHE A 76 6.27 -19.01 2.17
C PHE A 76 5.87 -19.80 0.90
N ASP A 77 4.59 -19.72 0.51
CA ASP A 77 4.16 -20.25 -0.78
C ASP A 77 4.81 -19.47 -1.93
N THR A 78 5.22 -20.17 -3.01
CA THR A 78 5.87 -19.54 -4.17
C THR A 78 4.94 -18.52 -4.84
N PRO A 79 5.32 -17.23 -4.94
CA PRO A 79 4.52 -16.21 -5.61
C PRO A 79 4.33 -16.52 -7.10
N HIS A 80 3.13 -16.29 -7.64
CA HIS A 80 2.79 -16.59 -9.03
C HIS A 80 3.74 -15.90 -10.03
N ILE A 81 4.22 -14.69 -9.71
CA ILE A 81 5.19 -13.93 -10.52
C ILE A 81 6.51 -14.68 -10.78
N ILE A 82 6.95 -15.58 -9.89
CA ILE A 82 8.17 -16.40 -10.08
C ILE A 82 7.89 -17.89 -10.29
N ALA A 83 6.61 -18.31 -10.35
CA ALA A 83 6.24 -19.73 -10.37
C ALA A 83 6.58 -20.43 -11.70
N ASN A 84 6.53 -19.70 -12.82
CA ASN A 84 6.81 -20.22 -14.17
C ASN A 84 8.15 -19.74 -14.73
N ASP A 85 8.42 -18.43 -14.64
CA ASP A 85 9.71 -17.81 -14.98
C ASP A 85 10.21 -17.03 -13.75
N LYS A 86 11.28 -17.53 -13.13
CA LYS A 86 11.90 -16.97 -11.94
C LYS A 86 12.43 -15.54 -12.14
N PHE A 87 12.74 -15.16 -13.38
CA PHE A 87 13.34 -13.89 -13.74
C PHE A 87 12.33 -12.92 -14.38
N ALA A 88 11.06 -13.32 -14.52
CA ALA A 88 10.02 -12.52 -15.16
C ALA A 88 9.94 -11.08 -14.61
N TRP A 89 10.05 -10.94 -13.29
CA TRP A 89 9.95 -9.65 -12.59
C TRP A 89 11.03 -8.61 -12.97
N MET A 90 12.16 -9.03 -13.56
CA MET A 90 13.22 -8.13 -14.05
C MET A 90 12.94 -7.58 -15.45
N ARG A 91 12.03 -8.19 -16.20
CA ARG A 91 11.80 -7.86 -17.62
C ARG A 91 11.01 -6.55 -17.76
N ASP A 92 11.14 -5.93 -18.92
CA ASP A 92 10.46 -4.67 -19.23
C ASP A 92 9.00 -4.86 -19.66
N ASP A 93 8.70 -5.99 -20.32
CA ASP A 93 7.35 -6.40 -20.69
C ASP A 93 6.48 -6.71 -19.45
N GLU A 94 6.98 -7.50 -18.49
CA GLU A 94 6.27 -7.77 -17.24
C GLU A 94 6.12 -6.52 -16.36
N PHE A 95 7.13 -5.66 -16.29
CA PHE A 95 7.05 -4.37 -15.58
C PHE A 95 5.94 -3.48 -16.15
N ALA A 96 5.86 -3.35 -17.49
CA ALA A 96 4.79 -2.59 -18.12
C ALA A 96 3.42 -3.29 -18.00
N ARG A 97 3.34 -4.61 -18.19
CA ARG A 97 2.10 -5.40 -18.06
C ARG A 97 1.48 -5.27 -16.66
N GLN A 98 2.29 -5.14 -15.61
CA GLN A 98 1.77 -4.93 -14.24
C GLN A 98 1.02 -3.59 -14.06
N THR A 99 1.26 -2.59 -14.90
CA THR A 99 0.46 -1.34 -14.89
C THR A 99 -0.96 -1.53 -15.44
N LEU A 100 -1.22 -2.62 -16.18
CA LEU A 100 -2.52 -2.95 -16.80
C LEU A 100 -3.24 -4.12 -16.11
N ALA A 101 -2.46 -5.07 -15.59
CA ALA A 101 -2.92 -6.36 -15.06
C ALA A 101 -1.99 -6.89 -13.94
N GLY A 102 -1.47 -5.98 -13.12
CA GLY A 102 -0.74 -6.27 -11.89
C GLY A 102 -1.57 -5.98 -10.64
N ILE A 103 -0.91 -5.57 -9.56
CA ILE A 103 -1.54 -5.26 -8.26
C ILE A 103 -2.24 -3.89 -8.30
N ASN A 104 -1.77 -2.95 -9.12
CA ASN A 104 -2.20 -1.56 -9.15
C ASN A 104 -2.65 -1.08 -10.56
N PRO A 105 -3.60 -1.75 -11.25
CA PRO A 105 -3.95 -1.50 -12.65
C PRO A 105 -4.74 -0.19 -12.90
N VAL A 106 -4.66 0.76 -11.96
CA VAL A 106 -5.57 1.92 -11.85
C VAL A 106 -4.87 3.27 -11.84
N SER A 107 -3.53 3.28 -11.88
CA SER A 107 -2.72 4.52 -11.84
C SER A 107 -2.22 5.01 -13.21
N ILE A 108 -2.09 4.12 -14.20
CA ILE A 108 -1.58 4.50 -15.53
C ILE A 108 -2.62 5.28 -16.34
N GLU A 109 -2.18 6.36 -16.99
CA GLU A 109 -3.02 7.25 -17.80
C GLU A 109 -2.46 7.38 -19.23
N ARG A 110 -3.28 7.84 -20.17
CA ARG A 110 -2.81 8.22 -21.51
C ARG A 110 -2.05 9.54 -21.42
N LEU A 111 -0.86 9.62 -22.02
CA LEU A 111 -0.12 10.87 -22.10
C LEU A 111 -0.85 11.83 -23.04
N ARG A 112 -1.13 13.05 -22.57
CA ARG A 112 -1.92 14.06 -23.32
C ARG A 112 -1.09 15.18 -23.95
N VAL A 113 0.09 15.46 -23.37
CA VAL A 113 1.00 16.54 -23.74
C VAL A 113 2.42 16.02 -23.51
N PHE A 114 3.36 16.38 -24.38
CA PHE A 114 4.78 16.11 -24.21
C PHE A 114 5.57 17.43 -24.28
N PRO A 115 6.56 17.67 -23.38
CA PRO A 115 6.91 16.85 -22.21
C PRO A 115 5.77 16.83 -21.16
N PRO A 116 5.74 15.83 -20.25
CA PRO A 116 4.84 15.86 -19.10
C PRO A 116 5.02 17.14 -18.26
N VAL A 117 3.93 17.65 -17.68
CA VAL A 117 3.92 18.91 -16.90
C VAL A 117 3.31 18.67 -15.53
N SER A 118 3.99 19.12 -14.48
CA SER A 118 3.54 19.10 -13.09
C SER A 118 2.44 20.13 -12.82
N LYS A 119 1.52 19.81 -11.91
CA LYS A 119 0.45 20.68 -11.41
C LYS A 119 0.82 21.35 -10.07
N LEU A 120 2.01 21.03 -9.53
CA LEU A 120 2.51 21.63 -8.30
C LEU A 120 2.94 23.09 -8.53
N ASP A 121 2.90 23.91 -7.48
CA ASP A 121 3.31 25.32 -7.52
C ASP A 121 4.79 25.49 -7.97
N PRO A 122 5.06 26.14 -9.11
CA PRO A 122 6.43 26.37 -9.58
C PRO A 122 7.26 27.26 -8.66
N ALA A 123 6.64 28.13 -7.85
CA ALA A 123 7.37 28.98 -6.91
C ALA A 123 7.93 28.19 -5.69
N THR A 124 7.36 27.02 -5.41
CA THR A 124 7.82 26.08 -4.38
C THR A 124 8.68 24.95 -4.96
N TYR A 125 8.30 24.39 -6.11
CA TYR A 125 8.89 23.15 -6.65
C TYR A 125 9.78 23.34 -7.89
N GLY A 126 9.90 24.57 -8.41
CA GLY A 126 10.70 24.88 -9.60
C GLY A 126 9.94 24.62 -10.92
N PRO A 127 10.65 24.61 -12.07
CA PRO A 127 10.02 24.48 -13.39
C PRO A 127 9.14 23.22 -13.50
N PRO A 128 7.85 23.36 -13.90
CA PRO A 128 6.89 22.25 -13.88
C PRO A 128 7.13 21.22 -14.99
N GLU A 129 7.91 21.54 -16.02
CA GLU A 129 8.20 20.67 -17.15
C GLU A 129 9.06 19.47 -16.72
N SER A 130 8.75 18.29 -17.21
CA SER A 130 9.59 17.10 -17.06
C SER A 130 10.93 17.26 -17.78
N ALA A 131 11.99 16.67 -17.24
CA ALA A 131 13.29 16.58 -17.91
C ALA A 131 13.31 15.57 -19.08
N ILE A 132 12.21 14.85 -19.34
CA ILE A 132 12.11 13.94 -20.49
C ILE A 132 11.93 14.76 -21.77
N LYS A 133 13.01 14.85 -22.56
CA LYS A 133 13.05 15.43 -23.90
C LYS A 133 12.78 14.40 -25.01
N GLU A 134 12.56 14.88 -26.23
CA GLU A 134 12.39 14.07 -27.43
C GLU A 134 13.57 13.11 -27.71
N GLU A 135 14.81 13.59 -27.52
CA GLU A 135 16.05 12.82 -27.69
C GLU A 135 16.10 11.53 -26.84
N HIS A 136 15.33 11.46 -25.73
CA HIS A 136 15.26 10.27 -24.87
C HIS A 136 14.26 9.21 -25.35
N ILE A 137 13.28 9.56 -26.18
CA ILE A 137 12.16 8.65 -26.53
C ILE A 137 11.97 8.41 -28.02
N ILE A 138 12.42 9.30 -28.91
CA ILE A 138 12.12 9.23 -30.35
C ILE A 138 12.57 7.89 -30.98
N GLY A 139 13.73 7.37 -30.58
CA GLY A 139 14.26 6.07 -31.00
C GLY A 139 13.49 4.85 -30.46
N HIS A 140 12.37 5.04 -29.77
CA HIS A 140 11.52 3.96 -29.24
C HIS A 140 10.09 3.96 -29.81
N LEU A 141 9.73 4.92 -30.67
CA LEU A 141 8.37 5.12 -31.20
C LEU A 141 8.14 4.47 -32.58
N GLU A 142 8.88 3.41 -32.92
CA GLU A 142 8.74 2.64 -34.18
C GLU A 142 8.80 3.52 -35.46
N GLY A 143 9.53 4.64 -35.41
CA GLY A 143 9.68 5.60 -36.51
C GLY A 143 8.62 6.72 -36.55
N MET A 144 7.71 6.78 -35.58
CA MET A 144 6.73 7.87 -35.44
C MET A 144 7.34 9.10 -34.77
N SER A 145 6.83 10.29 -35.13
CA SER A 145 7.05 11.50 -34.32
C SER A 145 6.24 11.44 -33.03
N ILE A 146 6.66 12.21 -32.02
CA ILE A 146 5.94 12.30 -30.73
C ILE A 146 4.51 12.79 -30.94
N GLN A 147 4.30 13.79 -31.79
CA GLN A 147 2.98 14.32 -32.10
C GLN A 147 2.05 13.23 -32.67
N LYS A 148 2.54 12.44 -33.64
CA LYS A 148 1.79 11.30 -34.20
C LYS A 148 1.48 10.24 -33.13
N ALA A 149 2.44 9.94 -32.24
CA ALA A 149 2.25 8.97 -31.17
C ALA A 149 1.29 9.45 -30.05
N LEU A 150 1.10 10.77 -29.87
CA LEU A 150 0.04 11.35 -29.04
C LEU A 150 -1.33 11.25 -29.73
N GLU A 151 -1.41 11.57 -31.02
CA GLU A 151 -2.62 11.54 -31.85
C GLU A 151 -3.18 10.12 -32.01
N GLU A 152 -2.33 9.14 -32.29
CA GLU A 152 -2.69 7.71 -32.36
C GLU A 152 -2.87 7.07 -30.97
N ASN A 153 -2.81 7.85 -29.88
CA ASN A 153 -3.00 7.41 -28.50
C ASN A 153 -2.04 6.29 -28.05
N LYS A 154 -0.81 6.27 -28.60
CA LYS A 154 0.21 5.25 -28.29
C LYS A 154 1.08 5.59 -27.08
N LEU A 155 1.12 6.84 -26.63
CA LEU A 155 1.90 7.24 -25.44
C LEU A 155 1.07 7.19 -24.14
N TYR A 156 1.63 6.55 -23.12
CA TYR A 156 1.05 6.37 -21.79
C TYR A 156 2.05 6.78 -20.71
N ILE A 157 1.54 7.13 -19.53
CA ILE A 157 2.32 7.62 -18.39
C ILE A 157 1.84 7.03 -17.07
N LEU A 158 2.80 6.62 -16.24
CA LEU A 158 2.62 6.39 -14.82
C LEU A 158 3.29 7.55 -14.08
N ASP A 159 2.50 8.53 -13.65
CA ASP A 159 2.99 9.75 -13.00
C ASP A 159 2.76 9.67 -11.48
N TYR A 160 3.87 9.58 -10.74
CA TYR A 160 3.89 9.68 -9.27
C TYR A 160 4.71 10.89 -8.80
N HIS A 161 5.12 11.78 -9.71
CA HIS A 161 5.90 12.97 -9.40
C HIS A 161 5.11 13.88 -8.44
N ASP A 162 3.90 14.29 -8.83
CA ASP A 162 3.12 15.26 -8.06
C ASP A 162 2.65 14.68 -6.71
N THR A 163 2.43 13.36 -6.63
CA THR A 163 2.07 12.65 -5.39
C THR A 163 3.23 12.55 -4.41
N TYR A 164 4.47 12.33 -4.88
CA TYR A 164 5.63 12.12 -4.00
C TYR A 164 6.45 13.38 -3.74
N LEU A 165 6.62 14.28 -4.72
CA LEU A 165 7.56 15.42 -4.62
C LEU A 165 7.37 16.29 -3.36
N PRO A 166 6.13 16.60 -2.90
CA PRO A 166 5.91 17.34 -1.64
C PRO A 166 6.50 16.66 -0.39
N PHE A 167 6.66 15.34 -0.43
CA PHE A 167 7.11 14.51 0.69
C PHE A 167 8.59 14.07 0.56
N ILE A 168 9.23 14.21 -0.61
CA ILE A 168 10.57 13.62 -0.85
C ILE A 168 11.63 14.09 0.15
N ASP A 169 11.69 15.37 0.51
CA ASP A 169 12.66 15.84 1.52
C ASP A 169 12.38 15.26 2.90
N GLN A 170 11.11 15.19 3.30
CA GLN A 170 10.69 14.57 4.57
C GLN A 170 11.02 13.07 4.62
N ILE A 171 10.80 12.36 3.50
CA ILE A 171 11.09 10.93 3.35
C ILE A 171 12.61 10.70 3.39
N ASN A 172 13.39 11.49 2.65
CA ASN A 172 14.84 11.37 2.55
C ASN A 172 15.60 11.82 3.80
N ALA A 173 14.96 12.62 4.66
CA ALA A 173 15.46 12.98 5.99
C ALA A 173 15.25 11.88 7.06
N GLN A 174 14.59 10.75 6.72
CA GLN A 174 14.52 9.58 7.60
C GLN A 174 15.75 8.67 7.39
N ASP A 175 16.24 8.10 8.50
CA ASP A 175 17.29 7.08 8.47
C ASP A 175 16.85 5.85 7.66
N GLY A 176 17.80 5.22 6.97
CA GLY A 176 17.56 4.05 6.12
C GLY A 176 16.74 4.30 4.84
N ARG A 177 16.16 5.50 4.63
CA ARG A 177 15.17 5.74 3.56
C ARG A 177 15.64 6.75 2.53
N LYS A 178 15.57 6.41 1.25
CA LYS A 178 15.87 7.30 0.12
C LYS A 178 14.91 7.03 -1.05
N ALA A 179 14.38 8.10 -1.63
CA ALA A 179 13.34 8.07 -2.65
C ALA A 179 13.51 9.22 -3.66
N TYR A 180 12.95 9.01 -4.84
CA TYR A 180 12.68 10.01 -5.86
C TYR A 180 11.17 10.03 -6.13
N ALA A 181 10.65 11.16 -6.56
CA ALA A 181 9.31 11.24 -7.15
C ALA A 181 9.43 10.85 -8.62
N THR A 182 8.68 9.86 -9.09
CA THR A 182 8.95 9.22 -10.40
C THR A 182 7.89 9.49 -11.47
N ARG A 183 8.32 9.68 -12.71
CA ARG A 183 7.46 9.47 -13.90
C ARG A 183 8.00 8.31 -14.73
N THR A 184 7.12 7.50 -15.30
CA THR A 184 7.49 6.50 -16.31
C THR A 184 6.65 6.72 -17.56
N LEU A 185 7.29 6.85 -18.72
CA LEU A 185 6.62 6.83 -20.01
C LEU A 185 6.63 5.42 -20.60
N PHE A 186 5.53 5.07 -21.26
CA PHE A 186 5.35 3.84 -22.01
C PHE A 186 4.86 4.15 -23.41
N TYR A 187 5.25 3.32 -24.38
CA TYR A 187 4.73 3.33 -25.75
C TYR A 187 3.98 2.01 -26.00
N LEU A 188 2.80 2.11 -26.62
CA LEU A 188 1.98 0.99 -27.06
C LEU A 188 2.45 0.55 -28.46
N THR A 189 3.11 -0.61 -28.50
CA THR A 189 3.60 -1.24 -29.74
C THR A 189 2.45 -1.72 -30.63
N ASP A 190 2.72 -1.88 -31.92
CA ASP A 190 1.76 -2.47 -32.88
C ASP A 190 1.36 -3.93 -32.54
N LEU A 191 2.10 -4.59 -31.64
CA LEU A 191 1.74 -5.88 -31.05
C LEU A 191 0.71 -5.79 -29.91
N GLY A 192 0.18 -4.59 -29.62
CA GLY A 192 -0.78 -4.36 -28.53
C GLY A 192 -0.17 -4.44 -27.13
N THR A 193 1.16 -4.35 -26.99
CA THR A 193 1.85 -4.41 -25.69
C THR A 193 2.51 -3.09 -25.33
N LEU A 194 2.45 -2.71 -24.05
CA LEU A 194 3.19 -1.56 -23.53
C LEU A 194 4.67 -1.89 -23.35
N LYS A 195 5.52 -1.00 -23.83
CA LYS A 195 6.98 -1.00 -23.64
C LYS A 195 7.36 0.24 -22.81
N PRO A 196 8.14 0.12 -21.72
CA PRO A 196 8.66 1.29 -21.01
C PRO A 196 9.75 1.96 -21.86
N ILE A 197 9.72 3.29 -21.96
CA ILE A 197 10.62 4.05 -22.85
C ILE A 197 11.46 5.12 -22.14
N ALA A 198 11.02 5.62 -20.97
CA ALA A 198 11.80 6.53 -20.15
C ALA A 198 11.32 6.51 -18.69
N ILE A 199 12.23 6.71 -17.74
CA ILE A 199 11.94 6.95 -16.33
C ILE A 199 12.61 8.26 -15.92
N GLU A 200 11.82 9.21 -15.40
CA GLU A 200 12.31 10.41 -14.71
C GLU A 200 12.35 10.13 -13.20
N LEU A 201 13.51 10.37 -12.60
CA LEU A 201 13.73 10.40 -11.16
C LEU A 201 13.92 11.86 -10.72
N SER A 202 12.97 12.41 -9.96
CA SER A 202 13.00 13.82 -9.52
C SER A 202 13.22 13.97 -8.01
N LEU A 203 13.94 15.03 -7.64
CA LEU A 203 14.05 15.55 -6.28
C LEU A 203 13.62 17.03 -6.26
N PRO A 204 12.94 17.53 -5.21
CA PRO A 204 12.54 18.93 -5.10
C PRO A 204 13.77 19.87 -4.99
N PRO A 205 13.69 21.16 -5.37
CA PRO A 205 14.81 22.09 -5.28
C PRO A 205 15.40 22.21 -3.86
N MET A 206 16.71 22.40 -3.75
CA MET A 206 17.39 22.40 -2.44
C MET A 206 17.45 23.79 -1.80
N THR A 207 17.46 24.82 -2.64
CA THR A 207 17.20 26.23 -2.32
C THR A 207 16.55 26.86 -3.57
N LYS A 208 16.02 28.09 -3.47
CA LYS A 208 15.41 28.79 -4.62
C LYS A 208 16.31 28.92 -5.85
N ASN A 209 17.64 28.87 -5.69
CA ASN A 209 18.61 29.01 -6.77
C ASN A 209 19.44 27.72 -7.01
N CYS A 210 19.18 26.63 -6.28
CA CYS A 210 19.81 25.33 -6.51
C CYS A 210 18.77 24.32 -7.05
N PRO A 211 18.63 24.18 -8.37
CA PRO A 211 17.84 23.09 -8.94
C PRO A 211 18.44 21.76 -8.52
N ARG A 212 17.67 20.89 -7.84
CA ARG A 212 18.10 19.50 -7.66
C ARG A 212 17.96 18.74 -8.96
N ALA A 213 18.74 17.66 -9.09
CA ALA A 213 18.75 16.82 -10.25
C ALA A 213 17.38 16.14 -10.48
N LYS A 214 16.69 16.54 -11.54
CA LYS A 214 15.86 15.62 -12.34
C LYS A 214 16.82 14.78 -13.18
N ARG A 215 16.73 13.45 -13.13
CA ARG A 215 17.51 12.53 -13.97
C ARG A 215 16.59 11.66 -14.79
N VAL A 216 16.79 11.63 -16.10
CA VAL A 216 16.12 10.67 -16.98
C VAL A 216 17.02 9.46 -17.18
N LEU A 217 16.40 8.29 -17.24
CA LEU A 217 16.99 7.04 -17.70
C LEU A 217 16.10 6.46 -18.80
N THR A 218 16.72 5.79 -19.77
CA THR A 218 16.08 5.11 -20.90
C THR A 218 16.39 3.61 -20.83
N PRO A 219 15.69 2.77 -21.61
CA PRO A 219 16.09 1.39 -21.86
C PRO A 219 17.59 1.27 -22.19
N PRO A 220 18.28 0.21 -21.72
CA PRO A 220 19.73 0.15 -21.68
C PRO A 220 20.38 -0.23 -23.02
N ALA A 221 21.61 0.26 -23.21
CA ALA A 221 22.46 -0.09 -24.35
C ALA A 221 23.67 -0.98 -23.95
N ASP A 222 23.99 -1.05 -22.66
CA ASP A 222 25.15 -1.76 -22.12
C ASP A 222 24.86 -2.36 -20.72
N ALA A 223 25.85 -3.05 -20.14
CA ALA A 223 25.71 -3.68 -18.83
C ALA A 223 25.53 -2.70 -17.66
N THR A 224 26.11 -1.50 -17.73
CA THR A 224 26.06 -0.48 -16.65
C THR A 224 24.70 0.24 -16.66
N THR A 225 24.26 0.65 -17.84
CA THR A 225 22.93 1.23 -18.08
C THR A 225 21.83 0.22 -17.74
N SER A 226 22.04 -1.08 -17.96
CA SER A 226 21.08 -2.14 -17.57
C SER A 226 20.81 -2.13 -16.05
N TRP A 227 21.84 -2.12 -15.21
CA TRP A 227 21.65 -2.06 -13.75
C TRP A 227 21.06 -0.72 -13.29
N LEU A 228 21.45 0.40 -13.91
CA LEU A 228 20.84 1.71 -13.64
C LEU A 228 19.34 1.73 -13.99
N TRP A 229 18.94 1.08 -15.09
CA TRP A 229 17.55 0.94 -15.51
C TRP A 229 16.74 0.07 -14.54
N GLN A 230 17.30 -1.05 -14.07
CA GLN A 230 16.65 -1.87 -13.03
C GLN A 230 16.46 -1.09 -11.71
N LEU A 231 17.43 -0.28 -11.29
CA LEU A 231 17.31 0.61 -10.12
C LEU A 231 16.28 1.73 -10.33
N ALA A 232 16.15 2.26 -11.55
CA ALA A 232 15.09 3.23 -11.88
C ALA A 232 13.70 2.58 -11.79
N LYS A 233 13.53 1.38 -12.37
CA LYS A 233 12.29 0.59 -12.22
C LYS A 233 12.00 0.24 -10.76
N ALA A 234 13.01 -0.01 -9.93
CA ALA A 234 12.83 -0.24 -8.49
C ALA A 234 12.27 1.00 -7.76
N HIS A 235 12.77 2.21 -8.04
CA HIS A 235 12.19 3.44 -7.51
C HIS A 235 10.73 3.65 -7.95
N VAL A 236 10.41 3.34 -9.21
CA VAL A 236 9.02 3.37 -9.71
C VAL A 236 8.15 2.35 -8.98
N CYS A 237 8.62 1.11 -8.80
CA CYS A 237 7.91 0.08 -8.04
C CYS A 237 7.68 0.49 -6.57
N ALA A 238 8.61 1.22 -5.96
CA ALA A 238 8.48 1.73 -4.60
C ALA A 238 7.46 2.89 -4.49
N ASN A 239 7.39 3.75 -5.51
CA ASN A 239 6.33 4.76 -5.64
C ASN A 239 4.96 4.07 -5.87
N ASP A 240 4.91 3.08 -6.77
CA ASP A 240 3.70 2.31 -7.11
C ASP A 240 3.13 1.57 -5.90
N ALA A 241 3.97 0.86 -5.14
CA ALA A 241 3.55 0.13 -3.96
C ALA A 241 3.00 1.05 -2.85
N GLY A 242 3.54 2.27 -2.71
CA GLY A 242 3.01 3.27 -1.79
C GLY A 242 1.66 3.84 -2.26
N VAL A 243 1.52 4.23 -3.52
CA VAL A 243 0.23 4.71 -4.07
C VAL A 243 -0.83 3.60 -4.05
N HIS A 244 -0.44 2.37 -4.40
CA HIS A 244 -1.29 1.18 -4.30
C HIS A 244 -1.89 1.04 -2.90
N GLN A 245 -1.05 0.95 -1.87
CA GLN A 245 -1.51 0.68 -0.51
C GLN A 245 -2.24 1.87 0.10
N LEU A 246 -1.66 3.06 0.03
CA LEU A 246 -2.12 4.23 0.78
C LEU A 246 -3.34 4.89 0.14
N ILE A 247 -3.40 4.92 -1.19
CA ILE A 247 -4.38 5.69 -1.95
C ILE A 247 -5.40 4.76 -2.61
N ASN A 248 -4.96 3.85 -3.47
CA ASN A 248 -5.90 3.02 -4.25
C ASN A 248 -6.59 1.95 -3.38
N HIS A 249 -5.86 1.26 -2.50
CA HIS A 249 -6.41 0.25 -1.62
C HIS A 249 -7.01 0.87 -0.34
N TRP A 250 -6.17 1.41 0.56
CA TRP A 250 -6.62 1.94 1.85
C TRP A 250 -7.62 3.09 1.71
N LEU A 251 -7.23 4.22 1.09
CA LEU A 251 -8.12 5.38 1.04
C LEU A 251 -9.41 5.09 0.26
N ARG A 252 -9.29 4.69 -1.02
CA ARG A 252 -10.43 4.63 -1.94
C ARG A 252 -11.40 3.48 -1.65
N THR A 253 -10.95 2.36 -1.08
CA THR A 253 -11.84 1.22 -0.76
C THR A 253 -12.14 1.03 0.73
N HIS A 254 -11.17 1.18 1.63
CA HIS A 254 -11.40 1.00 3.06
C HIS A 254 -11.93 2.27 3.72
N ALA A 255 -11.17 3.37 3.66
CA ALA A 255 -11.47 4.58 4.43
C ALA A 255 -12.65 5.37 3.86
N CYS A 256 -12.79 5.48 2.54
CA CYS A 256 -13.88 6.23 1.91
C CYS A 256 -15.23 5.48 1.88
N VAL A 257 -15.26 4.17 2.14
CA VAL A 257 -16.52 3.40 2.18
C VAL A 257 -17.08 3.28 3.60
N GLU A 258 -16.22 3.20 4.63
CA GLU A 258 -16.62 3.10 6.04
C GLU A 258 -17.67 4.15 6.51
N PRO A 259 -17.62 5.43 6.10
CA PRO A 259 -18.63 6.41 6.47
C PRO A 259 -20.05 6.10 5.98
N PHE A 260 -20.20 5.58 4.75
CA PHE A 260 -21.50 5.16 4.22
C PHE A 260 -22.07 3.96 4.99
N ILE A 261 -21.21 3.08 5.50
CA ILE A 261 -21.56 1.93 6.34
C ILE A 261 -22.06 2.40 7.70
N ILE A 262 -21.33 3.31 8.34
CA ILE A 262 -21.71 3.90 9.64
C ILE A 262 -23.06 4.62 9.51
N ALA A 263 -23.22 5.47 8.49
CA ALA A 263 -24.49 6.18 8.25
C ALA A 263 -25.64 5.22 7.94
N ALA A 264 -25.43 4.16 7.15
CA ALA A 264 -26.48 3.21 6.80
C ALA A 264 -27.02 2.47 8.02
N HIS A 265 -26.12 2.05 8.92
CA HIS A 265 -26.48 1.43 10.20
C HIS A 265 -27.16 2.39 11.21
N ARG A 266 -27.15 3.70 10.96
CA ARG A 266 -27.74 4.73 11.84
C ARG A 266 -29.06 5.30 11.32
N GLN A 267 -29.21 5.44 10.00
CA GLN A 267 -30.33 6.16 9.38
C GLN A 267 -31.29 5.26 8.60
N LEU A 268 -30.87 4.05 8.20
CA LEU A 268 -31.71 3.10 7.48
C LEU A 268 -32.15 1.96 8.40
N SER A 269 -33.44 1.66 8.39
CA SER A 269 -34.01 0.50 9.08
C SER A 269 -33.45 -0.80 8.51
N ALA A 270 -33.34 -1.83 9.35
CA ALA A 270 -33.00 -3.19 8.90
C ALA A 270 -34.00 -3.75 7.85
N MET A 271 -35.19 -3.15 7.75
CA MET A 271 -36.20 -3.46 6.74
C MET A 271 -36.13 -2.62 5.46
N HIS A 272 -35.38 -1.51 5.46
CA HIS A 272 -35.23 -0.58 4.34
C HIS A 272 -34.63 -1.29 3.11
N PRO A 273 -35.15 -1.07 1.88
CA PRO A 273 -34.67 -1.78 0.69
C PRO A 273 -33.19 -1.49 0.41
N ILE A 274 -32.76 -0.22 0.50
CA ILE A 274 -31.36 0.13 0.27
C ILE A 274 -30.41 -0.45 1.35
N PHE A 275 -30.88 -0.62 2.59
CA PHE A 275 -30.08 -1.31 3.61
C PHE A 275 -29.94 -2.81 3.29
N LYS A 276 -31.01 -3.46 2.82
CA LYS A 276 -30.97 -4.87 2.38
C LYS A 276 -30.04 -5.08 1.18
N LEU A 277 -30.02 -4.15 0.22
CA LEU A 277 -29.09 -4.15 -0.92
C LEU A 277 -27.64 -3.99 -0.48
N LEU A 278 -27.36 -3.03 0.42
CA LEU A 278 -25.99 -2.70 0.83
C LEU A 278 -25.39 -3.69 1.83
N LYS A 279 -26.18 -4.23 2.77
CA LYS A 279 -25.73 -5.05 3.91
C LYS A 279 -24.75 -6.20 3.55
N PRO A 280 -24.88 -6.94 2.44
CA PRO A 280 -23.90 -7.94 2.03
C PRO A 280 -22.51 -7.35 1.76
N HIS A 281 -22.46 -6.15 1.16
CA HIS A 281 -21.23 -5.42 0.79
C HIS A 281 -20.61 -4.65 1.96
N MET A 282 -21.36 -4.47 3.06
CA MET A 282 -20.87 -3.88 4.32
C MET A 282 -20.15 -4.89 5.22
N ARG A 283 -20.06 -6.16 4.80
CA ARG A 283 -19.63 -7.27 5.66
C ARG A 283 -18.15 -7.15 6.05
N TYR A 284 -17.91 -7.11 7.35
CA TYR A 284 -16.59 -7.03 8.01
C TYR A 284 -15.78 -5.74 7.79
N THR A 285 -16.17 -4.80 6.92
CA THR A 285 -15.41 -3.56 6.65
C THR A 285 -15.08 -2.78 7.93
N LEU A 286 -16.07 -2.53 8.80
CA LEU A 286 -15.84 -1.86 10.09
C LEU A 286 -14.85 -2.62 11.00
N GLN A 287 -14.85 -3.95 10.95
CA GLN A 287 -13.99 -4.80 11.79
C GLN A 287 -12.55 -4.82 11.27
N ILE A 288 -12.34 -4.94 9.95
CA ILE A 288 -10.99 -4.92 9.38
C ILE A 288 -10.39 -3.51 9.44
N ASN A 289 -11.17 -2.46 9.23
CA ASN A 289 -10.69 -1.08 9.38
C ASN A 289 -10.33 -0.75 10.84
N ALA A 290 -11.12 -1.22 11.82
CA ALA A 290 -10.78 -1.07 13.23
C ALA A 290 -9.49 -1.80 13.61
N LEU A 291 -9.24 -2.99 13.07
CA LEU A 291 -7.97 -3.71 13.25
C LEU A 291 -6.82 -3.00 12.52
N ALA A 292 -7.04 -2.51 11.31
CA ALA A 292 -6.03 -1.77 10.56
C ALA A 292 -5.57 -0.51 11.31
N ARG A 293 -6.49 0.24 11.93
CA ARG A 293 -6.19 1.37 12.82
C ARG A 293 -5.42 1.00 14.09
N GLN A 294 -5.35 -0.28 14.46
CA GLN A 294 -4.65 -0.77 15.65
C GLN A 294 -3.26 -1.37 15.35
N THR A 295 -3.07 -1.99 14.17
CA THR A 295 -1.83 -2.73 13.87
C THR A 295 -1.21 -2.46 12.49
N LEU A 296 -1.97 -1.88 11.55
CA LEU A 296 -1.56 -1.72 10.14
C LEU A 296 -1.10 -0.29 9.85
N VAL A 297 -1.98 0.70 10.11
CA VAL A 297 -1.81 2.12 9.75
C VAL A 297 -1.64 3.06 10.95
N ASN A 298 -1.43 2.50 12.14
CA ASN A 298 -1.04 3.26 13.33
C ASN A 298 0.42 3.75 13.23
N ALA A 299 0.80 4.68 14.12
CA ALA A 299 2.20 5.05 14.33
C ALA A 299 3.03 3.81 14.73
N GLY A 300 4.12 3.52 14.02
CA GLY A 300 4.88 2.27 14.13
C GLY A 300 4.13 1.02 13.62
N GLY A 301 3.08 1.21 12.82
CA GLY A 301 2.28 0.15 12.19
C GLY A 301 3.00 -0.53 11.03
N VAL A 302 2.45 -1.63 10.52
CA VAL A 302 3.08 -2.40 9.42
C VAL A 302 3.32 -1.53 8.19
N VAL A 303 2.42 -0.59 7.89
CA VAL A 303 2.52 0.31 6.73
C VAL A 303 3.63 1.36 6.88
N GLU A 304 3.84 1.89 8.08
CA GLU A 304 4.96 2.83 8.33
C GLU A 304 6.32 2.12 8.30
N SER A 305 6.41 0.88 8.80
CA SER A 305 7.63 0.08 8.64
C SER A 305 7.90 -0.26 7.18
N GLY A 306 6.94 -0.91 6.51
CA GLY A 306 7.18 -1.59 5.23
C GLY A 306 7.20 -0.71 3.98
N PHE A 307 6.60 0.48 3.98
CA PHE A 307 6.48 1.31 2.78
C PHE A 307 7.34 2.57 2.85
N THR A 308 7.90 2.95 1.70
CA THR A 308 8.94 3.99 1.57
C THR A 308 8.64 5.30 2.34
N PRO A 309 7.41 5.85 2.36
CA PRO A 309 7.15 7.12 3.05
C PRO A 309 7.39 7.10 4.56
N GLY A 310 7.39 5.93 5.21
CA GLY A 310 7.60 5.83 6.65
C GLY A 310 6.44 6.44 7.43
N LYS A 311 6.75 7.28 8.42
CA LYS A 311 5.73 7.97 9.25
C LYS A 311 4.81 8.93 8.48
N PHE A 312 5.15 9.27 7.23
CA PHE A 312 4.36 10.14 6.37
C PHE A 312 3.29 9.39 5.56
N CYS A 313 3.21 8.05 5.66
CA CYS A 313 2.24 7.22 4.94
C CYS A 313 0.78 7.71 5.05
N MET A 314 0.31 8.05 6.26
CA MET A 314 -1.07 8.55 6.45
C MET A 314 -1.23 10.03 6.06
N GLU A 315 -0.16 10.83 6.07
CA GLU A 315 -0.20 12.22 5.60
C GLU A 315 -0.34 12.28 4.07
N MET A 316 0.37 11.43 3.34
CA MET A 316 0.18 11.23 1.90
C MET A 316 -1.24 10.77 1.55
N SER A 317 -1.80 9.83 2.34
CA SER A 317 -3.19 9.38 2.17
C SER A 317 -4.20 10.52 2.40
N ALA A 318 -3.98 11.38 3.40
CA ALA A 318 -4.83 12.53 3.68
C ALA A 318 -4.71 13.64 2.61
N ALA A 319 -3.51 13.87 2.07
CA ALA A 319 -3.30 14.79 0.95
C ALA A 319 -4.04 14.32 -0.31
N ALA A 320 -3.89 13.04 -0.70
CA ALA A 320 -4.62 12.48 -1.84
C ALA A 320 -6.15 12.56 -1.68
N TYR A 321 -6.67 12.41 -0.45
CA TYR A 321 -8.09 12.60 -0.15
C TYR A 321 -8.54 14.05 -0.35
N ARG A 322 -7.77 15.03 0.11
CA ARG A 322 -8.08 16.46 -0.02
C ARG A 322 -7.96 16.96 -1.47
N ASP A 323 -6.91 16.55 -2.17
CA ASP A 323 -6.49 17.20 -3.41
C ASP A 323 -6.94 16.45 -4.68
N HIS A 324 -7.28 15.16 -4.59
CA HIS A 324 -7.51 14.31 -5.76
C HIS A 324 -8.79 13.43 -5.68
N TRP A 325 -9.30 13.12 -4.48
CA TRP A 325 -10.44 12.20 -4.34
C TRP A 325 -11.77 12.85 -4.73
N ARG A 326 -12.55 12.16 -5.57
CA ARG A 326 -13.87 12.60 -6.04
C ARG A 326 -14.82 11.43 -6.27
N PHE A 327 -15.97 11.44 -5.60
CA PHE A 327 -16.92 10.33 -5.64
C PHE A 327 -17.45 10.00 -7.06
N ASP A 328 -17.64 10.99 -7.93
CA ASP A 328 -18.08 10.76 -9.32
C ASP A 328 -17.02 10.06 -10.19
N GLN A 329 -15.76 10.06 -9.76
CA GLN A 329 -14.64 9.46 -10.48
C GLN A 329 -14.29 8.04 -9.97
N GLU A 330 -14.94 7.57 -8.91
CA GLU A 330 -14.73 6.23 -8.34
C GLU A 330 -15.50 5.11 -9.06
N GLY A 331 -16.46 5.45 -9.91
CA GLY A 331 -17.11 4.49 -10.80
C GLY A 331 -16.21 4.11 -11.97
N LEU A 332 -16.04 2.82 -12.26
CA LEU A 332 -15.07 2.37 -13.28
C LEU A 332 -15.18 3.09 -14.64
N PRO A 333 -16.38 3.29 -15.25
CA PRO A 333 -16.46 4.00 -16.52
C PRO A 333 -15.95 5.45 -16.43
N ALA A 334 -16.14 6.12 -15.29
CA ALA A 334 -15.65 7.49 -15.09
C ALA A 334 -14.12 7.53 -14.92
N ASP A 335 -13.54 6.59 -14.16
CA ASP A 335 -12.08 6.43 -14.03
C ASP A 335 -11.42 6.13 -15.39
N LEU A 336 -11.98 5.22 -16.20
CA LEU A 336 -11.45 4.90 -17.52
C LEU A 336 -11.53 6.08 -18.49
N ILE A 337 -12.64 6.84 -18.50
CA ILE A 337 -12.75 8.07 -19.30
C ILE A 337 -11.75 9.12 -18.79
N ARG A 338 -11.56 9.27 -17.48
CA ARG A 338 -10.60 10.20 -16.87
C ARG A 338 -9.16 9.89 -17.30
N ARG A 339 -8.75 8.61 -17.27
CA ARG A 339 -7.37 8.19 -17.57
C ARG A 339 -7.08 8.06 -19.05
N TYR A 340 -8.03 7.61 -19.87
CA TYR A 340 -7.79 7.29 -21.30
C TYR A 340 -8.50 8.22 -22.30
N CYS A 341 -9.48 9.01 -21.85
CA CYS A 341 -10.31 9.94 -22.65
C CYS A 341 -11.38 9.30 -23.57
N GLU A 342 -11.64 7.99 -23.45
CA GLU A 342 -12.52 7.27 -24.39
C GLU A 342 -13.61 6.44 -23.68
N ARG A 343 -14.76 6.29 -24.35
CA ARG A 343 -15.79 5.29 -24.01
C ARG A 343 -15.70 4.13 -24.99
N GLY A 344 -15.31 2.94 -24.52
CA GLY A 344 -15.48 1.68 -25.26
C GLY A 344 -14.21 0.90 -25.58
N ALA A 345 -13.10 1.58 -25.90
CA ALA A 345 -11.85 0.96 -26.40
C ALA A 345 -11.06 0.09 -25.39
N ALA A 346 -11.64 -0.24 -24.22
CA ALA A 346 -10.98 -0.99 -23.16
C ALA A 346 -10.74 -2.47 -23.50
N GLY A 347 -11.58 -3.07 -24.37
CA GLY A 347 -11.39 -4.44 -24.85
C GLY A 347 -10.23 -4.53 -25.83
N ASP A 348 -10.31 -3.76 -26.92
CA ASP A 348 -9.36 -3.85 -28.05
C ASP A 348 -7.93 -3.41 -27.69
N ARG A 349 -7.76 -2.53 -26.69
CA ARG A 349 -6.44 -2.04 -26.25
C ARG A 349 -5.71 -2.93 -25.25
N GLY A 350 -6.17 -4.16 -25.03
CA GLY A 350 -5.47 -5.12 -24.17
C GLY A 350 -5.35 -4.65 -22.71
N LEU A 351 -6.43 -4.16 -22.13
CA LEU A 351 -6.50 -3.66 -20.74
C LEU A 351 -7.33 -4.62 -19.84
N PRO A 352 -6.77 -5.73 -19.30
CA PRO A 352 -7.59 -6.79 -18.71
C PRO A 352 -8.47 -6.34 -17.53
N TYR A 353 -7.92 -5.54 -16.61
CA TYR A 353 -8.69 -4.95 -15.51
C TYR A 353 -9.88 -4.11 -16.00
N ALA A 354 -9.72 -3.38 -17.11
CA ALA A 354 -10.76 -2.53 -17.66
C ALA A 354 -11.83 -3.35 -18.40
N ALA A 355 -11.42 -4.35 -19.18
CA ALA A 355 -12.33 -5.25 -19.89
C ALA A 355 -13.20 -6.07 -18.92
N ASP A 356 -12.58 -6.84 -18.02
CA ASP A 356 -13.28 -7.66 -17.02
C ASP A 356 -14.10 -6.79 -16.06
N GLY A 357 -13.52 -5.67 -15.64
CA GLY A 357 -14.16 -4.70 -14.77
C GLY A 357 -15.43 -4.11 -15.38
N LEU A 358 -15.46 -3.82 -16.68
CA LEU A 358 -16.64 -3.27 -17.35
C LEU A 358 -17.77 -4.30 -17.49
N LEU A 359 -17.45 -5.59 -17.65
CA LEU A 359 -18.45 -6.66 -17.61
C LEU A 359 -19.11 -6.76 -16.23
N LEU A 360 -18.30 -6.75 -15.16
CA LEU A 360 -18.77 -6.77 -13.77
C LEU A 360 -19.57 -5.51 -13.41
N TRP A 361 -19.06 -4.33 -13.78
CA TRP A 361 -19.75 -3.05 -13.59
C TRP A 361 -21.13 -3.07 -14.27
N SER A 362 -21.19 -3.49 -15.54
CA SER A 362 -22.43 -3.53 -16.30
C SER A 362 -23.46 -4.51 -15.70
N ALA A 363 -23.01 -5.60 -15.08
CA ALA A 363 -23.88 -6.50 -14.34
C ALA A 363 -24.41 -5.86 -13.04
N MET A 364 -23.54 -5.22 -12.26
CA MET A 364 -23.94 -4.49 -11.04
C MET A 364 -24.91 -3.34 -11.36
N GLU A 365 -24.63 -2.55 -12.40
CA GLU A 365 -25.46 -1.41 -12.78
C GLU A 365 -26.88 -1.85 -13.21
N ARG A 366 -26.99 -2.91 -14.03
CA ARG A 366 -28.31 -3.48 -14.41
C ARG A 366 -29.08 -4.01 -13.20
N TRP A 367 -28.39 -4.69 -12.27
CA TRP A 367 -29.00 -5.18 -11.02
C TRP A 367 -29.50 -4.01 -10.16
N VAL A 368 -28.63 -3.04 -9.86
CA VAL A 368 -28.95 -1.90 -9.00
C VAL A 368 -30.04 -1.02 -9.62
N ARG A 369 -30.00 -0.73 -10.92
CA ARG A 369 -31.08 0.03 -11.60
C ARG A 369 -32.43 -0.68 -11.48
N THR A 370 -32.47 -1.99 -11.74
CA THR A 370 -33.69 -2.80 -11.60
C THR A 370 -34.20 -2.79 -10.15
N TYR A 371 -33.31 -2.98 -9.17
CA TYR A 371 -33.66 -2.97 -7.75
C TYR A 371 -34.20 -1.62 -7.30
N VAL A 372 -33.51 -0.52 -7.62
CA VAL A 372 -33.92 0.84 -7.25
C VAL A 372 -35.25 1.21 -7.90
N ALA A 373 -35.47 0.87 -9.17
CA ALA A 373 -36.73 1.15 -9.87
C ALA A 373 -37.94 0.44 -9.23
N ALA A 374 -37.75 -0.78 -8.68
CA ALA A 374 -38.82 -1.54 -8.04
C ALA A 374 -39.36 -0.90 -6.74
N TYR A 375 -38.51 -0.17 -5.99
CA TYR A 375 -38.92 0.53 -4.76
C TYR A 375 -39.19 2.03 -4.99
N TYR A 376 -38.47 2.65 -5.93
CA TYR A 376 -38.51 4.07 -6.25
C TYR A 376 -38.87 4.30 -7.73
N PRO A 377 -40.11 4.00 -8.15
CA PRO A 377 -40.52 4.14 -9.56
C PRO A 377 -40.63 5.60 -10.01
N THR A 378 -40.64 6.57 -9.09
CA THR A 378 -40.69 8.00 -9.42
C THR A 378 -39.71 8.82 -8.56
N PRO A 379 -39.16 9.94 -9.09
CA PRO A 379 -38.34 10.88 -8.32
C PRO A 379 -39.02 11.41 -7.05
N HIS A 380 -40.36 11.53 -7.05
CA HIS A 380 -41.12 11.92 -5.86
C HIS A 380 -40.95 10.93 -4.70
N ARG A 381 -41.10 9.62 -4.95
CA ARG A 381 -40.96 8.60 -3.89
C ARG A 381 -39.56 8.57 -3.27
N LEU A 382 -38.53 8.87 -4.06
CA LEU A 382 -37.15 8.91 -3.60
C LEU A 382 -36.81 10.15 -2.77
N ARG A 383 -37.41 11.31 -3.09
CA ARG A 383 -37.26 12.53 -2.28
C ARG A 383 -38.12 12.53 -1.01
N ALA A 384 -39.24 11.80 -1.01
CA ALA A 384 -40.09 11.61 0.17
C ALA A 384 -39.51 10.62 1.21
N ASP A 385 -38.46 9.89 0.87
CA ASP A 385 -37.85 8.89 1.74
C ASP A 385 -36.92 9.53 2.79
N ALA A 386 -37.48 9.76 3.98
CA ALA A 386 -36.74 10.38 5.08
C ALA A 386 -35.62 9.49 5.67
N GLU A 387 -35.60 8.17 5.46
CA GLU A 387 -34.46 7.33 5.87
C GLU A 387 -33.31 7.50 4.87
N LEU A 388 -33.60 7.34 3.57
CA LEU A 388 -32.63 7.49 2.48
C LEU A 388 -31.98 8.89 2.45
N GLN A 389 -32.77 9.95 2.58
CA GLN A 389 -32.26 11.32 2.55
C GLN A 389 -31.41 11.66 3.78
N ARG A 390 -31.76 11.14 4.98
CA ARG A 390 -30.93 11.30 6.19
C ARG A 390 -29.64 10.48 6.11
N TRP A 391 -29.68 9.27 5.58
CA TRP A 391 -28.49 8.44 5.33
C TRP A 391 -27.46 9.18 4.49
N TYR A 392 -27.89 9.72 3.35
CA TYR A 392 -27.01 10.44 2.45
C TYR A 392 -26.50 11.75 3.06
N ALA A 393 -27.38 12.51 3.73
CA ALA A 393 -26.99 13.74 4.42
C ALA A 393 -25.98 13.49 5.56
N GLU A 394 -26.09 12.41 6.33
CA GLU A 394 -25.10 12.05 7.35
C GLU A 394 -23.78 11.57 6.73
N ALA A 395 -23.84 10.74 5.68
CA ALA A 395 -22.64 10.28 4.96
C ALA A 395 -21.80 11.44 4.41
N LEU A 396 -22.43 12.49 3.87
CA LEU A 396 -21.70 13.69 3.41
C LEU A 396 -21.28 14.59 4.57
N ARG A 397 -22.21 15.00 5.45
CA ARG A 397 -21.95 16.04 6.47
C ARG A 397 -21.05 15.58 7.62
N SER A 398 -21.20 14.32 8.04
CA SER A 398 -20.48 13.73 9.18
C SER A 398 -19.43 12.72 8.73
N GLY A 399 -19.64 12.07 7.57
CA GLY A 399 -18.76 11.03 7.04
C GLY A 399 -17.63 11.55 6.16
N HIS A 400 -17.93 12.51 5.27
CA HIS A 400 -16.96 13.17 4.39
C HIS A 400 -16.94 14.71 4.64
N PRO A 401 -16.78 15.17 5.90
CA PRO A 401 -17.04 16.56 6.28
C PRO A 401 -16.21 17.59 5.51
N ASP A 402 -14.99 17.24 5.13
CA ASP A 402 -14.04 18.12 4.41
C ASP A 402 -14.37 18.21 2.93
N ASN A 403 -14.73 17.08 2.31
CA ASN A 403 -15.07 16.97 0.88
C ASN A 403 -16.58 17.10 0.60
N ARG A 404 -17.42 17.41 1.58
CA ARG A 404 -18.89 17.56 1.43
C ARG A 404 -19.32 18.63 0.42
N HIS A 405 -18.42 19.56 0.08
CA HIS A 405 -18.62 20.63 -0.89
C HIS A 405 -17.88 20.39 -2.22
N ALA A 406 -17.18 19.26 -2.37
CA ALA A 406 -16.50 18.92 -3.61
C ALA A 406 -17.51 18.66 -4.76
N PRO A 407 -17.17 19.02 -6.02
CA PRO A 407 -17.98 18.65 -7.17
C PRO A 407 -17.96 17.13 -7.38
N GLY A 408 -19.09 16.57 -7.79
CA GLY A 408 -19.23 15.12 -8.06
C GLY A 408 -20.17 14.36 -7.11
N TRP A 409 -20.72 15.02 -6.09
CA TRP A 409 -21.77 14.40 -5.28
C TRP A 409 -23.10 14.30 -6.07
N PRO A 410 -23.68 13.09 -6.28
CA PRO A 410 -24.97 12.95 -6.94
C PRO A 410 -26.10 13.57 -6.10
N PRO A 411 -27.05 14.31 -6.69
CA PRO A 411 -28.03 15.10 -5.92
C PRO A 411 -29.09 14.27 -5.18
N LEU A 412 -29.11 12.95 -5.38
CA LEU A 412 -30.07 11.99 -4.82
C LEU A 412 -31.54 12.46 -4.91
N ALA A 413 -31.89 13.00 -6.09
CA ALA A 413 -33.19 13.60 -6.39
C ALA A 413 -34.04 12.73 -7.33
N ALA A 414 -33.43 11.79 -8.05
CA ALA A 414 -34.06 10.85 -8.98
C ALA A 414 -33.52 9.41 -8.83
N PRO A 415 -34.26 8.37 -9.30
CA PRO A 415 -33.83 6.97 -9.19
C PRO A 415 -32.51 6.64 -9.89
N ALA A 416 -32.15 7.41 -10.93
CA ALA A 416 -30.86 7.30 -11.61
C ALA A 416 -29.68 7.70 -10.69
N ASP A 417 -29.86 8.73 -9.85
CA ASP A 417 -28.83 9.21 -8.93
C ASP A 417 -28.53 8.17 -7.85
N ALA A 418 -29.58 7.59 -7.26
CA ALA A 418 -29.45 6.49 -6.31
C ALA A 418 -28.82 5.26 -6.97
N ALA A 419 -29.22 4.91 -8.20
CA ALA A 419 -28.63 3.78 -8.89
C ALA A 419 -27.12 3.98 -9.18
N ALA A 420 -26.70 5.19 -9.57
CA ALA A 420 -25.29 5.52 -9.76
C ALA A 420 -24.51 5.46 -8.44
N LEU A 421 -24.99 6.14 -7.40
CA LEU A 421 -24.43 6.13 -6.04
C LEU A 421 -24.22 4.71 -5.51
N LEU A 422 -25.26 3.88 -5.61
CA LEU A 422 -25.24 2.51 -5.10
C LEU A 422 -24.38 1.58 -5.95
N THR A 423 -24.32 1.78 -7.28
CA THR A 423 -23.42 1.00 -8.15
C THR A 423 -21.96 1.30 -7.81
N THR A 424 -21.58 2.57 -7.62
CA THR A 424 -20.21 2.94 -7.19
C THR A 424 -19.88 2.35 -5.82
N LEU A 425 -20.78 2.40 -4.83
CA LEU A 425 -20.54 1.79 -3.51
C LEU A 425 -20.39 0.26 -3.58
N LEU A 426 -21.23 -0.42 -4.38
CA LEU A 426 -21.11 -1.88 -4.60
C LEU A 426 -19.80 -2.24 -5.32
N TRP A 427 -19.41 -1.45 -6.34
CA TRP A 427 -18.17 -1.61 -7.09
C TRP A 427 -16.92 -1.48 -6.20
N LEU A 428 -16.84 -0.39 -5.42
CA LEU A 428 -15.74 -0.14 -4.48
C LEU A 428 -15.61 -1.27 -3.44
N ALA A 429 -16.72 -1.67 -2.82
CA ALA A 429 -16.75 -2.70 -1.78
C ALA A 429 -16.62 -4.14 -2.30
N SER A 430 -16.57 -4.36 -3.62
CA SER A 430 -16.43 -5.70 -4.21
C SER A 430 -15.31 -5.77 -5.23
N ALA A 431 -15.58 -5.55 -6.52
CA ALA A 431 -14.64 -5.81 -7.61
C ALA A 431 -13.40 -4.89 -7.58
N HIS A 432 -13.53 -3.61 -7.22
CA HIS A 432 -12.37 -2.70 -7.13
C HIS A 432 -11.42 -3.11 -6.00
N HIS A 433 -11.96 -3.29 -4.79
CA HIS A 433 -11.20 -3.85 -3.67
C HIS A 433 -10.59 -5.21 -4.00
N ALA A 434 -11.34 -6.11 -4.66
CA ALA A 434 -10.84 -7.43 -5.02
C ALA A 434 -9.62 -7.38 -5.96
N ALA A 435 -9.68 -6.54 -7.01
CA ALA A 435 -8.57 -6.36 -7.96
C ALA A 435 -7.29 -5.85 -7.27
N LEU A 436 -7.44 -4.88 -6.36
CA LEU A 436 -6.31 -4.27 -5.64
C LEU A 436 -5.79 -5.15 -4.49
N ASN A 437 -6.65 -5.93 -3.83
CA ASN A 437 -6.30 -6.68 -2.62
C ASN A 437 -5.74 -8.09 -2.91
N PHE A 438 -6.36 -8.88 -3.80
CA PHE A 438 -6.02 -10.31 -3.88
C PHE A 438 -4.73 -10.61 -4.67
N ALA A 439 -4.22 -9.65 -5.45
CA ALA A 439 -2.95 -9.77 -6.17
C ALA A 439 -1.70 -9.50 -5.31
N GLN A 440 -1.86 -8.95 -4.09
CA GLN A 440 -0.75 -8.51 -3.23
C GLN A 440 0.32 -9.60 -3.00
N PHE A 441 -0.08 -10.79 -2.54
CA PHE A 441 0.87 -11.88 -2.35
C PHE A 441 1.30 -12.54 -3.68
N PRO A 442 0.38 -12.94 -4.59
CA PRO A 442 0.75 -13.57 -5.87
C PRO A 442 1.78 -12.81 -6.72
N LEU A 443 1.77 -11.47 -6.72
CA LEU A 443 2.67 -10.65 -7.55
C LEU A 443 3.65 -9.77 -6.76
N GLY A 444 3.36 -9.47 -5.49
CA GLY A 444 4.14 -8.52 -4.67
C GLY A 444 4.97 -9.16 -3.55
N ALA A 445 4.80 -10.45 -3.27
CA ALA A 445 5.56 -11.11 -2.20
C ALA A 445 7.03 -11.42 -2.56
N TYR A 446 7.41 -11.40 -3.84
CA TYR A 446 8.82 -11.44 -4.23
C TYR A 446 9.40 -10.02 -4.24
N PRO A 447 10.30 -9.65 -3.31
CA PRO A 447 10.82 -8.30 -3.22
C PRO A 447 11.68 -7.98 -4.45
N ARG A 448 11.33 -6.89 -5.15
CA ARG A 448 12.21 -6.28 -6.15
C ARG A 448 13.37 -5.58 -5.44
N PRO A 449 14.59 -5.57 -6.00
CA PRO A 449 15.78 -5.04 -5.33
C PRO A 449 15.56 -3.57 -4.94
N ALA A 450 15.58 -3.30 -3.64
CA ALA A 450 15.52 -1.94 -3.14
C ALA A 450 16.81 -1.19 -3.54
N PRO A 451 16.72 0.06 -4.01
CA PRO A 451 17.90 0.90 -4.17
C PRO A 451 18.52 1.14 -2.78
N PRO A 452 19.86 1.12 -2.65
CA PRO A 452 20.53 1.11 -1.36
C PRO A 452 20.16 2.33 -0.50
N SER A 453 19.95 2.07 0.79
CA SER A 453 19.61 3.06 1.81
C SER A 453 20.69 4.15 1.97
N SER A 454 21.93 3.81 1.64
CA SER A 454 23.02 4.74 1.40
C SER A 454 22.88 5.39 0.02
N ALA A 455 22.34 6.61 0.00
CA ALA A 455 22.47 7.50 -1.15
C ALA A 455 23.92 7.97 -1.31
N ALA A 456 24.78 7.10 -1.83
CA ALA A 456 25.84 7.54 -2.71
C ALA A 456 25.16 8.25 -3.89
N SER A 457 25.31 9.57 -3.95
CA SER A 457 25.05 10.34 -5.17
C SER A 457 25.70 9.61 -6.34
N SER A 458 24.91 9.23 -7.36
CA SER A 458 25.41 8.42 -8.48
C SER A 458 26.73 8.99 -8.99
N PRO A 459 27.77 8.15 -9.19
CA PRO A 459 29.09 8.65 -9.57
C PRO A 459 28.96 9.47 -10.85
N THR A 460 29.32 10.75 -10.74
CA THR A 460 29.48 11.62 -11.90
C THR A 460 30.51 11.00 -12.85
N THR A 461 30.30 11.20 -14.14
CA THR A 461 31.11 10.70 -15.27
C THR A 461 32.60 10.51 -14.97
N PRO A 462 33.21 9.40 -15.40
CA PRO A 462 34.63 9.13 -15.14
C PRO A 462 35.50 10.24 -15.73
N THR A 463 36.16 11.01 -14.87
CA THR A 463 37.20 11.95 -15.29
C THR A 463 38.37 11.18 -15.90
N THR A 464 38.91 11.73 -16.99
CA THR A 464 39.93 11.09 -17.81
C THR A 464 41.19 10.74 -17.03
N SER A 465 41.79 9.61 -17.40
CA SER A 465 42.96 8.99 -16.78
C SER A 465 44.18 9.92 -16.61
N SER A 466 44.82 9.81 -15.45
CA SER A 466 46.28 9.94 -15.32
C SER A 466 46.86 8.57 -14.95
N PRO A 467 47.97 8.11 -15.56
CA PRO A 467 48.45 6.74 -15.40
C PRO A 467 49.11 6.50 -14.04
N ALA A 468 48.91 5.30 -13.50
CA ALA A 468 49.63 4.83 -12.32
C ALA A 468 51.07 4.39 -12.69
N PRO A 469 52.09 4.69 -11.87
CA PRO A 469 53.45 4.24 -12.10
C PRO A 469 53.60 2.73 -11.81
N ALA A 470 54.28 2.01 -12.71
CA ALA A 470 54.57 0.58 -12.55
C ALA A 470 55.75 0.33 -11.56
N PRO A 471 55.79 -0.83 -10.87
CA PRO A 471 56.75 -1.07 -9.79
C PRO A 471 58.13 -1.58 -10.25
N GLY A 472 59.22 -1.15 -9.59
CA GLY A 472 60.59 -1.58 -9.95
C GLY A 472 61.69 -1.38 -8.88
N ARG A 473 62.00 -2.47 -8.16
CA ARG A 473 63.34 -2.89 -7.67
C ARG A 473 64.33 -1.89 -7.00
N THR A 474 64.36 -1.96 -5.66
CA THR A 474 65.54 -2.30 -4.81
C THR A 474 66.98 -1.84 -5.19
N ALA A 475 67.62 -1.06 -4.30
CA ALA A 475 69.05 -1.19 -3.93
C ALA A 475 69.36 -0.54 -2.56
N SER A 476 70.50 -0.93 -1.95
CA SER A 476 71.11 -0.41 -0.71
C SER A 476 71.74 1.00 -0.90
N SER A 477 72.22 1.77 0.09
CA SER A 477 72.59 1.60 1.53
C SER A 477 72.43 2.99 2.25
N SER A 478 72.85 3.33 3.48
CA SER A 478 73.65 2.70 4.58
C SER A 478 73.22 3.32 5.95
N ALA A 479 74.12 3.50 6.94
CA ALA A 479 73.81 4.13 8.25
C ALA A 479 75.04 4.78 8.94
N ARG A 480 74.84 5.87 9.71
CA ARG A 480 75.66 6.28 10.90
C ARG A 480 74.97 7.38 11.74
N SER A 481 75.56 7.78 12.88
CA SER A 481 74.81 8.35 14.03
C SER A 481 75.58 9.38 14.89
N ARG A 482 74.90 9.90 15.94
CA ARG A 482 75.28 10.87 17.02
C ARG A 482 74.90 12.34 16.72
N GLY A 483 74.40 13.14 17.69
CA GLY A 483 73.84 12.80 19.02
C GLY A 483 73.71 13.97 20.04
N SER A 484 72.80 13.82 21.02
CA SER A 484 72.57 14.68 22.23
C SER A 484 71.98 16.09 21.98
N ARG A 485 71.36 16.83 22.94
CA ARG A 485 71.18 16.70 24.42
C ARG A 485 69.68 16.80 24.84
N ALA A 486 69.36 16.77 26.14
CA ALA A 486 67.98 16.61 26.67
C ALA A 486 67.66 17.37 27.99
N ARG A 487 66.36 17.52 28.31
CA ARG A 487 65.71 17.63 29.67
C ARG A 487 64.18 17.44 29.50
N ARG A 488 63.52 16.46 30.18
CA ARG A 488 62.87 16.48 31.52
C ARG A 488 61.83 17.62 31.67
N ARG A 489 60.58 17.44 32.14
CA ARG A 489 59.85 16.40 32.95
C ARG A 489 58.36 16.27 32.48
N SER A 490 57.45 15.57 33.17
CA SER A 490 57.19 14.12 33.20
C SER A 490 56.01 13.72 34.14
N ARG A 491 54.95 13.05 33.63
CA ARG A 491 53.87 12.32 34.39
C ARG A 491 52.90 13.19 35.26
N ARG A 492 51.67 12.80 35.62
CA ARG A 492 50.78 11.65 35.29
C ARG A 492 49.27 11.96 35.54
N TRP A 493 48.40 11.08 35.03
CA TRP A 493 46.98 10.81 35.35
C TRP A 493 46.66 10.69 36.89
N ARG A 494 45.42 10.69 37.45
CA ARG A 494 44.10 10.19 36.96
C ARG A 494 42.86 10.58 37.84
N THR A 495 41.64 10.63 37.25
CA THR A 495 40.26 10.32 37.78
C THR A 495 39.55 11.06 38.96
N ARG A 496 38.29 11.50 38.69
CA ARG A 496 37.01 11.53 39.49
C ARG A 496 37.01 12.12 40.93
N SER A 497 35.98 12.84 41.43
CA SER A 497 34.52 12.53 41.50
C SER A 497 33.60 13.76 41.71
N ARG A 498 32.27 13.55 41.84
CA ARG A 498 31.15 14.47 42.22
C ARG A 498 30.55 14.00 43.59
N PRO A 499 29.51 14.60 44.25
CA PRO A 499 28.69 15.82 43.98
C PRO A 499 28.26 16.73 45.19
N THR A 500 27.63 17.91 44.90
CA THR A 500 26.58 18.66 45.71
C THR A 500 26.91 19.23 47.12
N PRO A 501 26.08 20.12 47.76
CA PRO A 501 24.87 20.89 47.33
C PRO A 501 24.80 22.43 47.70
N ALA A 502 23.86 23.12 47.03
CA ALA A 502 23.04 24.33 47.34
C ALA A 502 23.31 25.35 48.51
N THR A 503 23.03 26.65 48.24
CA THR A 503 22.07 27.50 49.03
C THR A 503 21.63 28.82 48.34
N ARG A 504 20.71 29.57 48.99
CA ARG A 504 19.94 30.79 48.57
C ARG A 504 20.80 32.08 48.46
N SER A 505 20.35 33.26 48.01
CA SER A 505 19.02 33.89 47.69
C SER A 505 19.13 34.80 46.42
N THR A 506 18.38 35.88 46.07
CA THR A 506 17.35 36.77 46.68
C THR A 506 16.51 37.50 45.60
N SER A 507 15.41 38.20 45.96
CA SER A 507 14.64 39.15 45.10
C SER A 507 14.09 40.32 45.95
N PRO A 508 13.70 41.47 45.34
CA PRO A 508 12.29 41.76 44.98
C PRO A 508 12.15 42.41 43.57
N GLY A 509 10.98 42.65 42.94
CA GLY A 509 9.55 42.62 43.34
C GLY A 509 8.92 44.03 43.14
N SER A 510 7.68 44.26 42.68
CA SER A 510 6.48 43.43 42.38
C SER A 510 5.99 43.68 40.92
N ALA A 511 4.74 43.57 40.40
CA ALA A 511 3.36 43.33 40.87
C ALA A 511 2.56 42.65 39.71
N ALA A 512 1.49 41.85 39.84
CA ALA A 512 0.14 41.93 40.46
C ALA A 512 -1.00 42.28 39.45
N GLY A 513 -1.97 41.37 39.24
CA GLY A 513 -3.07 41.55 38.26
C GLY A 513 -3.98 40.33 37.96
N THR A 514 -4.59 39.73 39.00
CA THR A 514 -5.83 38.88 38.99
C THR A 514 -6.22 37.98 37.78
N GLY A 515 -6.34 36.66 38.01
CA GLY A 515 -7.18 35.71 37.23
C GLY A 515 -8.43 35.28 38.04
N PRO A 516 -8.87 34.00 38.03
CA PRO A 516 -8.58 32.87 37.14
C PRO A 516 -9.84 32.05 36.72
N GLY A 517 -9.70 30.96 35.94
CA GLY A 517 -10.84 30.09 35.63
C GLY A 517 -10.54 28.75 34.93
N THR A 518 -10.01 27.75 35.65
CA THR A 518 -9.83 26.38 35.13
C THR A 518 -10.56 25.33 35.97
N ARG A 519 -11.17 24.32 35.32
CA ARG A 519 -11.78 23.16 36.00
C ARG A 519 -11.28 21.85 35.40
N ARG A 520 -10.50 21.10 36.18
CA ARG A 520 -10.38 19.63 36.07
C ARG A 520 -11.20 19.01 37.19
N TRP A 521 -11.90 17.91 36.92
CA TRP A 521 -12.54 17.09 37.95
C TRP A 521 -12.08 15.64 37.89
N ARG A 522 -12.07 14.98 39.04
CA ARG A 522 -11.60 13.60 39.25
C ARG A 522 -12.77 12.62 39.18
N ALA A 523 -12.51 11.38 38.75
CA ALA A 523 -13.42 10.26 38.98
C ALA A 523 -13.24 9.71 40.41
N PRO A 524 -14.33 9.35 41.13
CA PRO A 524 -14.26 8.65 42.40
C PRO A 524 -14.33 7.12 42.21
N SER A 525 -13.55 6.38 43.01
CA SER A 525 -13.65 4.93 43.15
C SER A 525 -14.49 4.57 44.39
N GLY A 526 -15.47 3.68 44.24
CA GLY A 526 -16.23 3.12 45.35
C GLY A 526 -16.82 1.77 44.98
N GLY A 527 -16.66 0.76 45.83
CA GLY A 527 -17.17 -0.58 45.59
C GLY A 527 -17.70 -1.21 46.87
N SER A 528 -18.65 -2.14 46.72
CA SER A 528 -19.09 -3.00 47.82
C SER A 528 -19.28 -4.43 47.32
N ARG A 529 -19.00 -5.40 48.20
CA ARG A 529 -19.22 -6.84 47.94
C ARG A 529 -20.49 -7.28 48.65
N ARG A 530 -21.33 -8.09 47.99
CA ARG A 530 -22.14 -9.12 48.66
C ARG A 530 -22.11 -10.43 47.87
N ARG A 531 -22.06 -11.55 48.59
CA ARG A 531 -22.20 -12.93 48.11
C ARG A 531 -23.36 -13.60 48.87
N CYS A 532 -23.73 -14.79 48.37
CA CYS A 532 -24.52 -15.86 48.99
C CYS A 532 -25.98 -15.98 48.51
N GLY A 533 -26.46 -17.23 48.39
CA GLY A 533 -27.85 -17.54 48.04
C GLY A 533 -28.08 -18.69 47.06
N ALA A 534 -27.44 -19.85 47.25
CA ALA A 534 -27.80 -21.05 46.48
C ALA A 534 -28.85 -21.89 47.22
N ARG A 535 -30.06 -22.04 46.64
CA ARG A 535 -31.03 -23.09 46.99
C ARG A 535 -31.77 -23.53 45.74
N GLY A 536 -31.84 -24.84 45.49
CA GLY A 536 -32.71 -25.44 44.49
C GLY A 536 -33.84 -26.25 45.14
N ARG A 537 -34.88 -26.58 44.37
CA ARG A 537 -35.84 -27.64 44.70
C ARG A 537 -36.18 -28.47 43.46
N ARG A 538 -36.40 -29.76 43.69
CA ARG A 538 -37.08 -30.70 42.77
C ARG A 538 -38.61 -30.46 42.91
N SER A 539 -39.56 -31.13 42.23
CA SER A 539 -39.58 -32.50 41.67
C SER A 539 -40.89 -32.79 40.91
N ARG A 540 -40.84 -33.70 39.91
CA ARG A 540 -41.95 -34.59 39.43
C ARG A 540 -43.21 -33.88 38.88
N GLY A 541 -44.01 -34.44 37.98
CA GLY A 541 -44.00 -35.62 37.08
C GLY A 541 -45.07 -35.35 35.99
N GLY A 542 -45.48 -36.23 35.08
CA GLY A 542 -45.11 -37.59 34.70
C GLY A 542 -45.97 -37.99 33.47
N THR A 543 -45.53 -38.95 32.64
CA THR A 543 -46.27 -39.37 31.43
C THR A 543 -47.41 -40.37 31.72
N PRO A 544 -48.40 -40.46 30.82
CA PRO A 544 -48.50 -41.69 30.02
C PRO A 544 -48.75 -41.44 28.51
N THR A 545 -49.02 -42.52 27.77
CA THR A 545 -49.13 -42.61 26.29
C THR A 545 -50.62 -42.48 25.83
N ARG A 546 -51.07 -42.59 24.57
CA ARG A 546 -50.60 -43.36 23.39
C ARG A 546 -51.40 -43.00 22.11
N ARG A 547 -50.81 -43.25 20.91
CA ARG A 547 -51.41 -43.19 19.53
C ARG A 547 -51.77 -41.76 19.03
N GLY A 548 -51.63 -41.42 17.74
CA GLY A 548 -51.01 -42.14 16.61
C GLY A 548 -51.13 -41.41 15.25
N ALA A 549 -50.60 -42.03 14.20
CA ALA A 549 -50.71 -41.71 12.75
C ALA A 549 -49.86 -40.56 12.12
N THR A 550 -49.11 -40.95 11.07
CA THR A 550 -48.75 -40.23 9.82
C THR A 550 -48.07 -38.85 9.86
N GLY A 551 -46.90 -38.73 9.20
CA GLY A 551 -46.25 -37.44 8.90
C GLY A 551 -44.72 -37.47 8.76
N ALA A 552 -44.13 -38.47 8.09
CA ALA A 552 -42.68 -38.65 8.05
C ALA A 552 -41.99 -37.80 6.96
N GLY A 553 -41.33 -36.71 7.37
CA GLY A 553 -40.34 -35.99 6.55
C GLY A 553 -38.95 -36.07 7.21
N PRO A 554 -37.91 -36.60 6.53
CA PRO A 554 -36.58 -36.76 7.14
C PRO A 554 -35.85 -35.41 7.26
N GLY A 555 -35.37 -35.10 8.47
CA GLY A 555 -34.65 -33.86 8.76
C GLY A 555 -33.20 -33.86 8.24
N CYS A 556 -32.69 -32.68 7.87
CA CYS A 556 -31.33 -32.52 7.38
C CYS A 556 -30.26 -32.80 8.46
N ARG A 557 -29.22 -33.57 8.11
CA ARG A 557 -27.87 -33.42 8.65
C ARG A 557 -26.83 -33.36 7.51
N PRO A 558 -25.67 -32.71 7.71
CA PRO A 558 -24.88 -32.21 6.59
C PRO A 558 -23.63 -33.04 6.28
N THR A 559 -23.53 -33.58 5.06
CA THR A 559 -22.28 -34.12 4.49
C THR A 559 -22.26 -34.00 2.96
N SER A 560 -21.33 -33.21 2.42
CA SER A 560 -20.41 -33.59 1.32
C SER A 560 -19.61 -32.37 0.85
N SER A 561 -18.39 -32.61 0.37
CA SER A 561 -17.52 -31.60 -0.21
C SER A 561 -17.79 -31.45 -1.71
N TRP A 562 -17.94 -30.21 -2.19
CA TRP A 562 -17.82 -29.92 -3.61
C TRP A 562 -16.37 -30.11 -4.05
N ARG A 563 -16.16 -30.91 -5.11
CA ARG A 563 -14.92 -30.91 -5.90
C ARG A 563 -15.13 -30.04 -7.14
N PRO A 564 -14.11 -29.30 -7.62
CA PRO A 564 -14.15 -28.71 -8.95
C PRO A 564 -14.07 -29.81 -10.03
N PRO A 565 -14.56 -29.55 -11.26
CA PRO A 565 -14.40 -30.47 -12.39
C PRO A 565 -12.92 -30.55 -12.84
N PRO A 566 -12.51 -31.64 -13.51
CA PRO A 566 -11.18 -31.76 -14.09
C PRO A 566 -10.98 -30.81 -15.29
N ALA A 567 -9.73 -30.42 -15.53
CA ALA A 567 -9.35 -29.65 -16.72
C ALA A 567 -9.48 -30.49 -18.01
N PRO A 568 -9.72 -29.87 -19.18
CA PRO A 568 -9.78 -30.58 -20.46
C PRO A 568 -8.42 -31.21 -20.80
N GLY A 569 -8.43 -32.52 -21.07
CA GLY A 569 -7.23 -33.27 -21.42
C GLY A 569 -6.78 -33.06 -22.87
N HIS A 570 -5.49 -33.28 -23.14
CA HIS A 570 -4.94 -33.27 -24.50
C HIS A 570 -5.61 -34.32 -25.40
N LEU A 571 -6.09 -33.90 -26.56
CA LEU A 571 -6.39 -34.82 -27.66
C LEU A 571 -5.09 -35.21 -28.39
N PRO A 572 -4.85 -36.50 -28.66
CA PRO A 572 -3.69 -36.94 -29.43
C PRO A 572 -3.87 -36.63 -30.91
N ARG A 573 -2.78 -36.26 -31.60
CA ARG A 573 -2.75 -36.23 -33.07
C ARG A 573 -2.95 -37.66 -33.60
N ARG A 574 -3.79 -37.81 -34.63
CA ARG A 574 -3.74 -38.97 -35.54
C ARG A 574 -3.02 -38.57 -36.83
N PRO A 575 -2.30 -39.49 -37.49
CA PRO A 575 -1.60 -39.20 -38.73
C PRO A 575 -2.48 -39.45 -39.96
N GLN A 576 -2.58 -38.45 -40.84
CA GLN A 576 -2.29 -38.53 -42.28
C GLN A 576 -2.12 -37.11 -42.81
#